data_AF-A0AAJ1BIG7-F1
#
_entry.id   AF-A0AAJ1BIG7-F1
#
_cell.length_a   1.000
_cell.length_b   1.000
_cell.length_c   1.000
_cell.angle_alpha   90.00
_cell.angle_beta   90.00
_cell.angle_gamma   90.00
#
_symmetry.space_group_name_H-M   'P 1'
#
loop_
_entity.id
_entity.type
_entity.pdbx_description
1 polymer ?
#
loop_
_entity_poly.entity_id
_entity_poly.type
_entity_poly.pdbx_seq_one_letter_code
_entity_poly.pdbx_strand_id
1 'polypeptide(L)'
;MRHGHMLRTMVLSAAIAGSLALAPQALAQKHLKQNLQDMVSASANIIAGQVLSVTDGFDNKNRPYTEITIKVGQDVKGKYAEGATYSFRQFGLLKPKSMGNGKVYLGVSPEGFAKWQVGEQVIAFMNPSLGGGLNSTVGLEQGKFVVSNGKVQNQLGNLGLFEDMTAQGLSPEEANLLTTNGAVDSAAFMGLVGKLAGGQ
;
A
#
# COMPACT_ATOMS: atom_id res chain seq x y z
N MET A 1 -37.99 -44.63 47.16
CA MET A 1 -37.50 -46.01 46.87
C MET A 1 -37.00 -46.02 45.43
N ARG A 2 -35.85 -46.53 44.99
CA ARG A 2 -34.57 -47.06 45.56
C ARG A 2 -33.55 -46.99 44.38
N HIS A 3 -32.25 -46.66 44.48
CA HIS A 3 -31.35 -46.05 45.47
C HIS A 3 -30.31 -45.18 44.69
N GLY A 4 -29.53 -44.33 45.36
CA GLY A 4 -28.35 -43.68 44.75
C GLY A 4 -27.04 -44.42 45.07
N HIS A 5 -26.12 -44.51 44.11
CA HIS A 5 -24.73 -45.00 44.18
C HIS A 5 -24.02 -44.50 42.89
N MET A 6 -22.74 -44.18 42.83
CA MET A 6 -21.74 -43.95 43.89
C MET A 6 -20.62 -43.04 43.33
N LEU A 7 -19.76 -42.53 44.22
CA LEU A 7 -18.66 -41.61 43.91
C LEU A 7 -17.43 -42.34 43.32
N ARG A 8 -16.55 -41.57 42.65
CA ARG A 8 -15.12 -41.83 42.35
C ARG A 8 -14.75 -42.89 41.29
N THR A 9 -14.04 -42.43 40.26
CA THR A 9 -12.64 -42.84 40.08
C THR A 9 -11.82 -41.63 39.61
N MET A 10 -10.64 -41.43 40.19
CA MET A 10 -9.72 -40.34 39.86
C MET A 10 -8.31 -40.93 39.85
N VAL A 11 -7.73 -41.19 38.67
CA VAL A 11 -6.30 -41.46 38.50
C VAL A 11 -5.81 -40.79 37.22
N LEU A 12 -4.65 -40.16 37.36
CA LEU A 12 -3.93 -39.37 36.38
C LEU A 12 -3.15 -40.27 35.41
N SER A 13 -2.99 -39.87 34.15
CA SER A 13 -1.90 -40.35 33.29
C SER A 13 -1.48 -39.25 32.34
N ALA A 14 -0.28 -38.72 32.55
CA ALA A 14 0.32 -37.69 31.72
C ALA A 14 1.29 -38.30 30.71
N ALA A 15 1.19 -37.90 29.45
CA ALA A 15 2.29 -37.68 28.49
C ALA A 15 1.73 -37.63 27.06
N ILE A 16 2.07 -36.60 26.30
CA ILE A 16 3.11 -36.68 25.27
C ILE A 16 3.39 -35.27 24.73
N ALA A 17 4.68 -35.03 24.49
CA ALA A 17 5.34 -33.88 23.88
C ALA A 17 4.48 -32.84 23.13
N GLY A 18 4.75 -31.57 23.43
CA GLY A 18 4.20 -30.44 22.69
C GLY A 18 4.56 -30.50 21.21
N SER A 19 3.55 -30.40 20.36
CA SER A 19 3.70 -30.08 18.95
C SER A 19 4.32 -28.70 18.82
N LEU A 20 5.63 -28.65 18.59
CA LEU A 20 6.32 -27.44 18.14
C LEU A 20 5.57 -26.93 16.90
N ALA A 21 5.00 -25.73 17.00
CA ALA A 21 4.36 -25.09 15.88
C ALA A 21 5.42 -24.87 14.78
N LEU A 22 5.33 -25.63 13.70
CA LEU A 22 5.93 -25.29 12.42
C LEU A 22 5.17 -24.09 11.84
N ALA A 23 5.30 -22.93 12.52
CA ALA A 23 5.01 -21.66 11.89
C ALA A 23 5.91 -21.58 10.65
N PRO A 24 5.35 -21.29 9.46
CA PRO A 24 6.17 -20.94 8.32
C PRO A 24 7.10 -19.83 8.76
N GLN A 25 8.41 -20.02 8.60
CA GLN A 25 9.32 -18.89 8.71
C GLN A 25 8.85 -17.89 7.66
N ALA A 26 8.31 -16.76 8.12
CA ALA A 26 8.03 -15.65 7.25
C ALA A 26 9.37 -15.27 6.64
N LEU A 27 9.58 -15.67 5.37
CA LEU A 27 10.70 -15.19 4.59
C LEU A 27 10.49 -13.69 4.53
N ALA A 28 11.26 -12.95 5.33
CA ALA A 28 11.28 -11.51 5.32
C ALA A 28 11.77 -11.10 3.94
N GLN A 29 10.81 -10.97 3.02
CA GLN A 29 11.03 -10.49 1.68
C GLN A 29 11.76 -9.17 1.86
N LYS A 30 13.02 -9.12 1.40
CA LYS A 30 13.87 -7.95 1.56
C LYS A 30 13.31 -6.87 0.64
N HIS A 31 12.22 -6.24 1.07
CA HIS A 31 11.66 -5.08 0.42
C HIS A 31 12.79 -4.08 0.30
N LEU A 32 12.99 -3.60 -0.93
CA LEU A 32 13.72 -2.37 -1.15
C LEU A 32 12.91 -1.29 -0.44
N LYS A 33 13.29 -1.02 0.83
CA LYS A 33 12.82 0.16 1.55
C LYS A 33 13.13 1.36 0.67
N GLN A 34 12.17 2.25 0.52
CA GLN A 34 12.35 3.52 -0.16
C GLN A 34 12.05 4.60 0.86
N ASN A 35 13.06 5.36 1.27
CA ASN A 35 12.81 6.59 2.01
C ASN A 35 12.15 7.62 1.07
N LEU A 36 11.67 8.73 1.62
CA LEU A 36 10.92 9.72 0.86
C LEU A 36 11.77 10.37 -0.24
N GLN A 37 13.07 10.56 0.00
CA GLN A 37 13.98 11.15 -1.00
C GLN A 37 14.16 10.24 -2.22
N ASP A 38 14.43 8.94 -2.00
CA ASP A 38 14.52 7.94 -3.08
C ASP A 38 13.19 7.83 -3.83
N MET A 39 12.08 7.80 -3.09
CA MET A 39 10.74 7.68 -3.66
C MET A 39 10.35 8.89 -4.51
N VAL A 40 10.66 10.11 -4.05
CA VAL A 40 10.50 11.35 -4.83
C VAL A 40 11.39 11.32 -6.06
N SER A 41 12.66 10.91 -5.92
CA SER A 41 13.63 10.83 -7.02
C SER A 41 13.14 9.90 -8.14
N ALA A 42 12.81 8.65 -7.80
CA ALA A 42 12.38 7.61 -8.74
C ALA A 42 10.97 7.85 -9.35
N SER A 43 10.14 8.68 -8.74
CA SER A 43 8.79 8.98 -9.27
C SER A 43 8.84 9.77 -10.57
N ALA A 44 8.08 9.31 -11.57
CA ALA A 44 7.77 10.11 -12.76
C ALA A 44 6.64 11.11 -12.52
N ASN A 45 5.65 10.72 -11.70
CA ASN A 45 4.55 11.58 -11.27
C ASN A 45 4.28 11.43 -9.77
N ILE A 46 3.94 12.53 -9.08
CA ILE A 46 3.53 12.51 -7.68
C ILE A 46 2.17 13.21 -7.58
N ILE A 47 1.11 12.41 -7.51
CA ILE A 47 -0.26 12.87 -7.70
C ILE A 47 -1.01 12.81 -6.37
N ALA A 48 -1.46 13.97 -5.89
CA ALA A 48 -2.38 14.08 -4.77
C ALA A 48 -3.81 14.28 -5.30
N GLY A 49 -4.78 13.51 -4.80
CA GLY A 49 -6.14 13.56 -5.30
C GLY A 49 -7.07 12.46 -4.80
N GLN A 50 -8.28 12.42 -5.35
CA GLN A 50 -9.33 11.48 -4.92
C GLN A 50 -9.45 10.30 -5.89
N VAL A 51 -9.51 9.07 -5.39
CA VAL A 51 -9.79 7.89 -6.22
C VAL A 51 -11.26 7.90 -6.65
N LEU A 52 -11.53 8.02 -7.95
CA LEU A 52 -12.88 8.03 -8.52
C LEU A 52 -13.41 6.63 -8.85
N SER A 53 -12.54 5.75 -9.37
CA SER A 53 -12.94 4.42 -9.82
C SER A 53 -11.83 3.40 -9.59
N VAL A 54 -12.21 2.19 -9.20
CA VAL A 54 -11.34 1.00 -9.15
C VAL A 54 -12.12 -0.15 -9.78
N THR A 55 -11.67 -0.67 -10.92
CA THR A 55 -12.37 -1.72 -11.69
C THR A 55 -11.38 -2.76 -12.21
N ASP A 56 -11.83 -3.96 -12.58
CA ASP A 56 -10.93 -5.01 -13.11
C ASP A 56 -11.36 -5.60 -14.46
N GLY A 57 -10.38 -6.07 -15.22
CA GLY A 57 -10.57 -6.55 -16.58
C GLY A 57 -9.39 -7.36 -17.11
N PHE A 58 -9.51 -7.74 -18.38
CA PHE A 58 -8.42 -8.31 -19.16
C PHE A 58 -8.17 -7.39 -20.35
N ASP A 59 -6.91 -7.16 -20.70
CA ASP A 59 -6.55 -6.35 -21.86
C ASP A 59 -6.61 -7.13 -23.18
N ASN A 60 -6.27 -6.48 -24.29
CA ASN A 60 -6.20 -7.11 -25.62
C ASN A 60 -5.14 -8.22 -25.76
N LYS A 61 -4.33 -8.47 -24.73
CA LYS A 61 -3.36 -9.57 -24.62
C LYS A 61 -3.77 -10.60 -23.56
N ASN A 62 -5.02 -10.55 -23.08
CA ASN A 62 -5.57 -11.36 -21.99
C ASN A 62 -4.80 -11.25 -20.65
N ARG A 63 -4.10 -10.13 -20.40
CA ARG A 63 -3.44 -9.88 -19.12
C ARG A 63 -4.45 -9.29 -18.13
N PRO A 64 -4.54 -9.78 -16.88
CA PRO A 64 -5.43 -9.23 -15.88
C PRO A 64 -4.93 -7.84 -15.45
N TYR A 65 -5.86 -6.92 -15.22
CA TYR A 65 -5.54 -5.62 -14.65
C TYR A 65 -6.63 -5.13 -13.69
N THR A 66 -6.22 -4.23 -12.80
CA THR A 66 -7.10 -3.33 -12.06
C THR A 66 -6.85 -1.92 -12.59
N GLU A 67 -7.88 -1.26 -13.14
CA GLU A 67 -7.81 0.11 -13.64
C GLU A 67 -8.30 1.08 -12.55
N ILE A 68 -7.45 2.04 -12.23
CA ILE A 68 -7.65 3.04 -11.20
C ILE A 68 -7.68 4.42 -11.86
N THR A 69 -8.66 5.23 -11.50
CA THR A 69 -8.75 6.64 -11.92
C THR A 69 -8.73 7.55 -10.69
N ILE A 70 -7.85 8.54 -10.70
CA ILE A 70 -7.69 9.56 -9.66
C ILE A 70 -8.11 10.91 -10.26
N LYS A 71 -8.97 11.66 -9.57
CA LYS A 71 -9.16 13.09 -9.82
C LYS A 71 -8.02 13.84 -9.16
N VAL A 72 -7.17 14.47 -9.97
CA VAL A 72 -6.02 15.24 -9.51
C VAL A 72 -6.52 16.47 -8.75
N GLY A 73 -6.09 16.62 -7.50
CA GLY A 73 -6.18 17.88 -6.77
C GLY A 73 -4.90 18.69 -6.94
N GLN A 74 -3.75 18.03 -6.82
CA GLN A 74 -2.43 18.63 -7.03
C GLN A 74 -1.48 17.60 -7.65
N ASP A 75 -0.69 18.00 -8.63
CA ASP A 75 0.45 17.24 -9.14
C ASP A 75 1.74 17.93 -8.67
N VAL A 76 2.49 17.27 -7.79
CA VAL A 76 3.70 17.84 -7.15
C VAL A 76 4.93 17.68 -8.05
N LYS A 77 4.90 16.71 -8.96
CA LYS A 77 6.04 16.38 -9.82
C LYS A 77 5.54 15.86 -11.16
N GLY A 78 4.97 16.73 -11.98
CA GLY A 78 4.39 16.30 -13.24
C GLY A 78 3.81 17.44 -14.09
N LYS A 79 2.67 17.18 -14.72
CA LYS A 79 2.03 18.07 -15.71
C LYS A 79 0.49 18.02 -15.68
N TYR A 80 -0.12 17.30 -14.73
CA TYR A 80 -1.57 17.21 -14.64
C TYR A 80 -2.13 18.47 -13.97
N ALA A 81 -3.08 19.13 -14.63
CA ALA A 81 -3.80 20.26 -14.04
C ALA A 81 -4.74 19.80 -12.91
N GLU A 82 -5.03 20.69 -11.98
CA GLU A 82 -6.09 20.48 -10.98
C GLU A 82 -7.43 20.16 -11.68
N GLY A 83 -8.17 19.20 -11.11
CA GLY A 83 -9.44 18.72 -11.64
C GLY A 83 -9.33 17.71 -12.78
N ALA A 84 -8.15 17.53 -13.38
CA ALA A 84 -7.92 16.51 -14.42
C ALA A 84 -8.04 15.08 -13.87
N THR A 85 -8.18 14.09 -14.76
CA THR A 85 -8.16 12.66 -14.39
C THR A 85 -6.86 11.99 -14.79
N TYR A 86 -6.24 11.30 -13.84
CA TYR A 86 -5.13 10.39 -14.08
C TYR A 86 -5.63 8.94 -13.97
N SER A 87 -5.51 8.17 -15.05
CA SER A 87 -5.91 6.76 -15.09
C SER A 87 -4.73 5.86 -15.41
N PHE A 88 -4.60 4.76 -14.69
CA PHE A 88 -3.55 3.76 -14.90
C PHE A 88 -4.05 2.35 -14.57
N ARG A 89 -3.30 1.34 -15.02
CA ARG A 89 -3.63 -0.08 -14.82
C ARG A 89 -2.56 -0.77 -13.99
N GLN A 90 -2.93 -1.25 -12.81
CA GLN A 90 -2.13 -2.13 -11.99
C GLN A 90 -2.32 -3.59 -12.47
N PHE A 91 -1.30 -4.44 -12.30
CA PHE A 91 -1.40 -5.86 -12.64
C PHE A 91 -2.36 -6.62 -11.69
N GLY A 92 -3.15 -7.54 -12.25
CA GLY A 92 -3.99 -8.47 -11.50
C GLY A 92 -5.41 -7.95 -11.22
N LEU A 93 -6.35 -8.87 -11.01
CA LEU A 93 -7.76 -8.56 -10.72
C LEU A 93 -8.01 -8.14 -9.26
N LEU A 94 -9.20 -7.62 -8.95
CA LEU A 94 -9.62 -7.35 -7.58
C LEU A 94 -10.02 -8.63 -6.83
N LYS A 95 -10.54 -9.63 -7.55
CA LYS A 95 -10.94 -10.94 -7.02
C LYS A 95 -10.89 -12.02 -8.11
N PRO A 96 -10.90 -13.31 -7.76
CA PRO A 96 -11.04 -14.39 -8.74
C PRO A 96 -12.30 -14.21 -9.60
N LYS A 97 -12.18 -14.51 -10.90
CA LYS A 97 -13.21 -14.18 -11.90
C LYS A 97 -13.55 -15.41 -12.76
N SER A 98 -14.84 -15.70 -12.90
CA SER A 98 -15.31 -16.77 -13.80
C SER A 98 -15.03 -16.40 -15.25
N MET A 99 -14.55 -17.35 -16.04
CA MET A 99 -14.22 -17.18 -17.46
C MET A 99 -15.36 -17.63 -18.39
N GLY A 100 -16.55 -17.92 -17.85
CA GLY A 100 -17.74 -18.34 -18.62
C GLY A 100 -17.68 -19.78 -19.21
N ASN A 101 -16.51 -20.42 -19.18
CA ASN A 101 -16.25 -21.77 -19.72
C ASN A 101 -16.07 -22.84 -18.62
N GLY A 102 -16.64 -22.61 -17.44
CA GLY A 102 -16.46 -23.46 -16.25
C GLY A 102 -15.11 -23.29 -15.53
N LYS A 103 -14.17 -22.50 -16.06
CA LYS A 103 -12.89 -22.18 -15.39
C LYS A 103 -12.98 -20.84 -14.64
N VAL A 104 -12.17 -20.71 -13.59
CA VAL A 104 -12.00 -19.47 -12.80
C VAL A 104 -10.55 -19.01 -12.93
N TYR A 105 -10.34 -17.73 -13.22
CA TYR A 105 -9.03 -17.11 -13.19
C TYR A 105 -8.72 -16.61 -11.77
N LEU A 106 -7.56 -17.00 -11.23
CA LEU A 106 -7.16 -16.74 -9.85
C LEU A 106 -6.13 -15.60 -9.70
N GLY A 107 -5.65 -15.02 -10.81
CA GLY A 107 -4.62 -13.96 -10.80
C GLY A 107 -5.15 -12.60 -10.34
N VAL A 108 -5.31 -12.45 -9.03
CA VAL A 108 -5.57 -11.16 -8.37
C VAL A 108 -4.31 -10.29 -8.30
N SER A 109 -4.48 -9.01 -7.95
CA SER A 109 -3.36 -8.13 -7.56
C SER A 109 -2.52 -8.83 -6.48
N PRO A 110 -1.20 -9.03 -6.68
CA PRO A 110 -0.37 -9.70 -5.69
C PRO A 110 -0.28 -8.95 -4.36
N GLU A 111 0.08 -9.67 -3.30
CA GLU A 111 0.50 -9.03 -2.05
C GLU A 111 1.72 -8.13 -2.30
N GLY A 112 1.83 -7.05 -1.51
CA GLY A 112 2.79 -5.98 -1.73
C GLY A 112 2.38 -4.93 -2.76
N PHE A 113 1.37 -5.16 -3.61
CA PHE A 113 0.87 -4.07 -4.47
C PHE A 113 0.03 -3.06 -3.69
N ALA A 114 0.01 -1.82 -4.18
CA ALA A 114 -0.86 -0.77 -3.64
C ALA A 114 -2.34 -1.19 -3.77
N LYS A 115 -3.08 -1.09 -2.68
CA LYS A 115 -4.52 -1.38 -2.59
C LYS A 115 -5.28 -0.08 -2.76
N TRP A 116 -6.30 -0.06 -3.61
CA TRP A 116 -7.07 1.14 -3.96
C TRP A 116 -8.54 0.97 -3.60
N GLN A 117 -9.18 2.03 -3.14
CA GLN A 117 -10.59 2.07 -2.74
C GLN A 117 -11.25 3.31 -3.36
N VAL A 118 -12.53 3.24 -3.72
CA VAL A 118 -13.24 4.42 -4.26
C VAL A 118 -13.50 5.44 -3.15
N GLY A 119 -13.28 6.72 -3.44
CA GLY A 119 -13.59 7.85 -2.56
C GLY A 119 -12.46 8.29 -1.62
N GLU A 120 -11.41 7.48 -1.44
CA GLU A 120 -10.25 7.84 -0.61
C GLU A 120 -9.44 9.00 -1.22
N GLN A 121 -8.86 9.81 -0.34
CA GLN A 121 -7.86 10.82 -0.71
C GLN A 121 -6.46 10.21 -0.60
N VAL A 122 -5.62 10.42 -1.60
CA VAL A 122 -4.32 9.76 -1.73
C VAL A 122 -3.22 10.69 -2.19
N ILE A 123 -1.98 10.30 -1.91
CA ILE A 123 -0.77 10.81 -2.57
C ILE A 123 -0.07 9.59 -3.18
N ALA A 124 0.08 9.60 -4.50
CA ALA A 124 0.56 8.46 -5.28
C ALA A 124 1.86 8.80 -6.01
N PHE A 125 2.94 8.12 -5.63
CA PHE A 125 4.28 8.20 -6.19
C PHE A 125 4.38 7.17 -7.31
N MET A 126 4.22 7.59 -8.56
CA MET A 126 4.06 6.70 -9.72
C MET A 126 5.39 6.45 -10.43
N ASN A 127 5.66 5.18 -10.78
CA ASN A 127 6.80 4.84 -11.63
C ASN A 127 6.65 5.47 -13.05
N PRO A 128 7.78 5.70 -13.75
CA PRO A 128 7.77 5.93 -15.19
C PRO A 128 7.04 4.81 -15.93
N SER A 129 6.24 5.14 -16.94
CA SER A 129 5.64 4.12 -17.78
C SER A 129 6.72 3.41 -18.61
N LEU A 130 6.93 2.12 -18.35
CA LEU A 130 7.87 1.27 -19.10
C LEU A 130 7.30 0.76 -20.44
N GLY A 131 6.22 1.39 -20.93
CA GLY A 131 5.41 0.87 -22.02
C GLY A 131 4.58 -0.34 -21.60
N GLY A 132 3.85 -0.93 -22.56
CA GLY A 132 3.07 -2.14 -22.31
C GLY A 132 1.83 -1.96 -21.42
N GLY A 133 1.42 -0.73 -21.09
CA GLY A 133 0.07 -0.42 -20.57
C GLY A 133 -0.25 -0.85 -19.14
N LEU A 134 0.74 -1.28 -18.36
CA LEU A 134 0.61 -1.47 -16.91
C LEU A 134 1.56 -0.48 -16.19
N ASN A 135 1.17 -0.01 -15.01
CA ASN A 135 1.99 0.83 -14.15
C ASN A 135 1.75 0.49 -12.66
N SER A 136 2.66 0.90 -11.80
CA SER A 136 2.60 0.73 -10.34
C SER A 136 3.20 1.96 -9.64
N THR A 137 2.97 2.04 -8.34
CA THR A 137 3.65 2.98 -7.45
C THR A 137 5.11 2.59 -7.20
N VAL A 138 5.97 3.58 -6.98
CA VAL A 138 7.37 3.41 -6.57
C VAL A 138 7.41 2.63 -5.25
N GLY A 139 8.28 1.62 -5.14
CA GLY A 139 8.34 0.76 -3.96
C GLY A 139 7.07 -0.05 -3.68
N LEU A 140 6.19 -0.22 -4.67
CA LEU A 140 4.90 -0.92 -4.59
C LEU A 140 3.98 -0.31 -3.51
N GLU A 141 3.60 -1.02 -2.44
CA GLU A 141 2.68 -0.52 -1.41
C GLU A 141 3.22 0.69 -0.63
N GLN A 142 4.53 0.93 -0.70
CA GLN A 142 5.20 2.08 -0.07
C GLN A 142 4.81 3.41 -0.73
N GLY A 143 4.67 3.44 -2.06
CA GLY A 143 4.45 4.67 -2.84
C GLY A 143 3.01 5.14 -2.92
N LYS A 144 2.09 4.54 -2.15
CA LYS A 144 0.71 5.03 -1.99
C LYS A 144 0.47 5.41 -0.53
N PHE A 145 0.18 6.70 -0.32
CA PHE A 145 -0.26 7.22 0.97
C PHE A 145 -1.75 7.50 0.93
N VAL A 146 -2.45 7.19 2.01
CA VAL A 146 -3.84 7.62 2.24
C VAL A 146 -3.80 8.89 3.10
N VAL A 147 -4.57 9.89 2.71
CA VAL A 147 -4.78 11.13 3.47
C VAL A 147 -6.08 10.98 4.28
N SER A 148 -5.99 11.10 5.60
CA SER A 148 -7.14 11.02 6.50
C SER A 148 -6.92 11.88 7.75
N ASN A 149 -7.92 12.65 8.16
CA ASN A 149 -7.87 13.53 9.34
C ASN A 149 -6.63 14.45 9.41
N GLY A 150 -6.21 14.99 8.26
CA GLY A 150 -5.01 15.83 8.14
C GLY A 150 -3.68 15.07 8.30
N LYS A 151 -3.70 13.73 8.29
CA LYS A 151 -2.52 12.87 8.40
C LYS A 151 -2.35 12.01 7.15
N VAL A 152 -1.11 11.58 6.89
CA VAL A 152 -0.74 10.72 5.76
C VAL A 152 -0.01 9.48 6.22
N GLN A 153 -0.40 8.33 5.67
CA GLN A 153 0.23 7.04 5.95
C GLN A 153 0.17 6.11 4.75
N ASN A 154 1.26 5.41 4.45
CA ASN A 154 1.26 4.28 3.51
C ASN A 154 0.85 2.96 4.19
N GLN A 155 0.76 1.89 3.40
CA GLN A 155 0.36 0.56 3.88
C GLN A 155 1.34 -0.08 4.87
N LEU A 156 2.59 0.40 4.93
CA LEU A 156 3.62 -0.07 5.88
C LEU A 156 3.73 0.82 7.12
N GLY A 157 2.76 1.73 7.36
CA GLY A 157 2.80 2.58 8.54
C GLY A 157 3.90 3.64 8.51
N ASN A 158 4.34 4.06 7.32
CA ASN A 158 5.50 4.93 7.10
C ASN A 158 6.84 4.36 7.65
N LEU A 159 6.92 3.05 7.89
CA LEU A 159 8.15 2.41 8.37
C LEU A 159 9.30 2.63 7.37
N GLY A 160 10.39 3.23 7.84
CA GLY A 160 11.58 3.55 7.04
C GLY A 160 11.43 4.72 6.07
N LEU A 161 10.30 5.43 6.07
CA LEU A 161 10.03 6.53 5.14
C LEU A 161 11.01 7.70 5.29
N PHE A 162 11.60 7.88 6.47
CA PHE A 162 12.53 8.96 6.79
C PHE A 162 13.93 8.45 7.19
N GLU A 163 14.24 7.17 6.92
CA GLU A 163 15.58 6.62 7.15
C GLU A 163 16.64 7.40 6.35
N ASP A 164 17.76 7.70 7.01
CA ASP A 164 18.92 8.45 6.50
C ASP A 164 18.66 9.90 6.03
N MET A 165 17.50 10.47 6.32
CA MET A 165 17.19 11.88 6.03
C MET A 165 17.70 12.84 7.10
N THR A 166 18.11 14.05 6.69
CA THR A 166 18.57 15.13 7.58
C THR A 166 17.54 16.24 7.74
N ALA A 167 17.49 16.85 8.94
CA ALA A 167 16.64 18.01 9.23
C ALA A 167 17.23 19.34 8.70
N GLN A 168 18.46 19.35 8.17
CA GLN A 168 19.12 20.56 7.73
C GLN A 168 18.37 21.23 6.55
N GLY A 169 17.93 22.48 6.73
CA GLY A 169 17.15 23.21 5.72
C GLY A 169 15.63 22.92 5.72
N LEU A 170 15.16 22.07 6.64
CA LEU A 170 13.74 21.84 6.87
C LEU A 170 13.15 22.90 7.82
N SER A 171 11.86 23.15 7.69
CA SER A 171 11.07 23.85 8.72
C SER A 171 10.94 22.98 9.97
N PRO A 172 10.59 23.56 11.15
CA PRO A 172 10.31 22.78 12.35
C PRO A 172 9.26 21.68 12.14
N GLU A 173 8.22 21.98 11.36
CA GLU A 173 7.12 21.07 11.05
C GLU A 173 7.57 19.88 10.17
N GLU A 174 8.39 20.14 9.16
CA GLU A 174 8.98 19.10 8.30
C GLU A 174 10.04 18.28 9.04
N ALA A 175 10.87 18.91 9.88
CA ALA A 175 11.86 18.22 10.70
C ALA A 175 11.21 17.26 11.71
N ASN A 176 10.03 17.63 12.24
CA ASN A 176 9.24 16.77 13.12
C ASN A 176 8.66 15.53 12.40
N LEU A 177 8.58 15.51 11.07
CA LEU A 177 8.18 14.30 10.33
C LEU A 177 9.22 13.19 10.50
N LEU A 178 10.51 13.54 10.48
CA LEU A 178 11.62 12.59 10.51
C LEU A 178 11.70 11.78 11.81
N THR A 179 11.09 12.29 12.89
CA THR A 179 11.04 11.67 14.22
C THR A 179 9.67 11.09 14.58
N THR A 180 8.64 11.33 13.75
CA THR A 180 7.27 10.86 14.02
C THR A 180 7.08 9.43 13.51
N ASN A 181 6.72 8.52 14.42
CA ASN A 181 6.32 7.15 14.07
C ASN A 181 4.87 7.12 13.55
N GLY A 182 4.62 6.38 12.47
CA GLY A 182 3.27 6.18 11.94
C GLY A 182 2.79 7.34 11.06
N ALA A 183 1.49 7.65 11.11
CA ALA A 183 0.87 8.69 10.30
C ALA A 183 1.40 10.09 10.65
N VAL A 184 1.92 10.80 9.65
CA VAL A 184 2.53 12.13 9.82
C VAL A 184 1.62 13.25 9.29
N ASP A 185 1.96 14.52 9.53
CA ASP A 185 1.14 15.65 9.09
C ASP A 185 1.09 15.81 7.56
N SER A 186 -0.11 15.96 7.00
CA SER A 186 -0.31 16.01 5.56
C SER A 186 0.25 17.28 4.92
N ALA A 187 0.15 18.44 5.60
CA ALA A 187 0.61 19.70 5.05
C ALA A 187 2.14 19.77 5.05
N ALA A 188 2.76 19.42 6.17
CA ALA A 188 4.22 19.36 6.27
C ALA A 188 4.81 18.27 5.35
N PHE A 189 4.16 17.10 5.22
CA PHE A 189 4.59 16.07 4.27
C PHE A 189 4.58 16.56 2.83
N MET A 190 3.50 17.22 2.39
CA MET A 190 3.42 17.78 1.04
C MET A 190 4.44 18.91 0.80
N GLY A 191 4.75 19.72 1.82
CA GLY A 191 5.84 20.70 1.78
C GLY A 191 7.20 20.05 1.54
N LEU A 192 7.53 19.02 2.32
CA LEU A 192 8.77 18.26 2.18
C LEU A 192 8.88 17.58 0.80
N VAL A 193 7.79 16.98 0.31
CA VAL A 193 7.72 16.38 -1.04
C VAL A 193 7.96 17.43 -2.13
N GLY A 194 7.36 18.63 -2.00
CA GLY A 194 7.57 19.74 -2.92
C GLY A 194 9.04 20.18 -2.99
N LYS A 195 9.69 20.36 -1.83
CA LYS A 195 11.13 20.67 -1.76
C LYS A 195 11.99 19.59 -2.41
N LEU A 196 11.74 18.32 -2.09
CA LEU A 196 12.49 17.19 -2.65
C LEU A 196 12.27 17.02 -4.16
N ALA A 197 11.10 17.45 -4.68
CA ALA A 197 10.80 17.42 -6.12
C ALA A 197 11.46 18.57 -6.90
N GLY A 198 12.14 19.51 -6.22
CA GLY A 198 12.76 20.70 -6.82
C GLY A 198 11.78 21.87 -7.04
N GLY A 199 10.62 21.86 -6.38
CA GLY A 199 9.65 22.95 -6.42
C GLY A 199 9.95 24.04 -5.39
N GLN A 200 10.70 25.07 -5.81
CA GLN A 200 10.79 26.40 -5.17
C GLN A 200 10.81 27.48 -6.26
#